data_AF-A0A0F7CQF0-F1
#
_entry.id   AF-A0A0F7CQF0-F1
#
_cell.length_a   1.000
_cell.length_b   1.000
_cell.length_c   1.000
_cell.angle_alpha   90.00
_cell.angle_beta   90.00
_cell.angle_gamma   90.00
#
_symmetry.space_group_name_H-M   'P 1'
#
loop_
_entity.id
_entity.type
_entity.pdbx_description
1 polymer ?
#
loop_
_entity_poly.entity_id
_entity_poly.type
_entity_poly.pdbx_seq_one_letter_code
_entity_poly.pdbx_strand_id
1 'polypeptide(L)'
;MPQSAPPAPVPDTASGPARGRGRGRRILLPAAIAALTAVFVAPLPQATAADDVYYRDALGKSGEPLKQALHGIISADTTKLTYSQVWEALKVTDADPNRPGNVVLIYSGISRSAANNGGNTGQWNREHVWPQSHGNFGTAAGPGTDLHHLRPEDVQVNGVRGNKDFDNGGSAVSGAPGNYTDADSWEPRDAVKGDVARMVFYMAVRYEGGDGFADLEVNNTAGNGSVPYLGRLSVLKEWHEQDPPDANERRRNEVIFEDYQNNRNPFIDHPEWVEAIW
;
A
#
# COMPACT_ATOMS: atom_id res chain seq x y z
N MET A 1 12.20 -54.64 -30.77
CA MET A 1 13.13 -55.63 -31.36
C MET A 1 14.56 -55.17 -31.09
N PRO A 2 15.48 -56.11 -30.83
CA PRO A 2 16.72 -55.89 -30.08
C PRO A 2 17.91 -55.55 -30.98
N GLN A 3 18.97 -54.98 -30.38
CA GLN A 3 20.39 -55.38 -30.54
C GLN A 3 21.24 -54.48 -29.61
N SER A 4 21.77 -54.96 -28.49
CA SER A 4 22.96 -55.83 -28.31
C SER A 4 24.30 -55.11 -28.56
N ALA A 5 25.07 -54.98 -27.46
CA ALA A 5 26.44 -54.48 -27.25
C ALA A 5 27.55 -55.31 -28.00
N PRO A 6 28.91 -55.21 -27.78
CA PRO A 6 29.72 -54.56 -26.72
C PRO A 6 31.11 -54.00 -27.23
N PRO A 7 32.29 -54.01 -26.50
CA PRO A 7 33.16 -52.81 -26.34
C PRO A 7 34.67 -52.96 -26.70
N ALA A 8 35.45 -51.89 -26.43
CA ALA A 8 36.92 -51.78 -26.22
C ALA A 8 37.86 -51.94 -27.46
N PRO A 9 39.15 -51.46 -27.46
CA PRO A 9 40.01 -51.07 -26.33
C PRO A 9 40.84 -49.76 -26.51
N VAL A 10 41.54 -49.40 -25.43
CA VAL A 10 42.64 -48.41 -25.34
C VAL A 10 43.95 -49.05 -25.80
N PRO A 11 44.92 -48.27 -26.32
CA PRO A 11 46.27 -48.47 -25.80
C PRO A 11 47.02 -47.18 -25.45
N ASP A 12 47.84 -47.40 -24.43
CA ASP A 12 48.94 -46.63 -23.86
C ASP A 12 49.91 -46.03 -24.89
N THR A 13 50.57 -44.92 -24.55
CA THR A 13 52.05 -44.85 -24.58
C THR A 13 52.56 -43.61 -23.86
N ALA A 14 53.60 -43.86 -23.09
CA ALA A 14 54.24 -42.99 -22.13
C ALA A 14 55.27 -42.01 -22.74
N SER A 15 55.71 -41.12 -21.85
CA SER A 15 57.09 -40.66 -21.64
C SER A 15 57.69 -39.53 -22.51
N GLY A 16 57.95 -38.41 -21.83
CA GLY A 16 59.34 -37.90 -21.69
C GLY A 16 59.68 -36.58 -22.39
N PRO A 17 60.60 -35.76 -21.82
CA PRO A 17 60.43 -34.31 -21.73
C PRO A 17 61.42 -33.50 -22.58
N ALA A 18 61.08 -32.25 -22.93
CA ALA A 18 62.07 -31.26 -23.34
C ALA A 18 61.64 -29.82 -22.97
N ARG A 19 62.51 -29.17 -22.20
CA ARG A 19 62.45 -27.76 -21.78
C ARG A 19 62.45 -26.82 -22.99
N GLY A 20 61.55 -25.83 -22.99
CA GLY A 20 61.55 -24.69 -23.90
C GLY A 20 61.23 -23.40 -23.16
N ARG A 21 62.14 -22.44 -23.22
CA ARG A 21 62.20 -21.18 -22.48
C ARG A 21 61.00 -20.26 -22.70
N GLY A 22 60.51 -19.68 -21.60
CA GLY A 22 60.27 -18.25 -21.42
C GLY A 22 59.38 -17.50 -22.41
N ARG A 23 58.20 -17.10 -21.93
CA ARG A 23 57.67 -15.73 -22.06
C ARG A 23 56.55 -15.54 -21.05
N GLY A 24 56.81 -14.74 -20.02
CA GLY A 24 55.82 -14.38 -19.01
C GLY A 24 54.67 -13.62 -19.67
N ARG A 25 53.51 -14.27 -19.76
CA ARG A 25 52.23 -13.57 -19.93
C ARG A 25 51.74 -13.21 -18.54
N ARG A 26 51.87 -11.92 -18.18
CA ARG A 26 51.14 -11.34 -17.07
C ARG A 26 49.65 -11.48 -17.38
N ILE A 27 48.98 -12.39 -16.70
CA ILE A 27 47.52 -12.42 -16.63
C ILE A 27 47.15 -11.31 -15.66
N LEU A 28 46.67 -10.17 -16.19
CA LEU A 28 45.94 -9.20 -15.37
C LEU A 28 44.59 -9.84 -15.02
N LEU A 29 44.39 -10.17 -13.75
CA LEU A 29 43.03 -10.36 -13.25
C LEU A 29 42.31 -9.00 -13.31
N PRO A 30 41.07 -8.92 -13.82
CA PRO A 30 40.30 -7.69 -13.71
C PRO A 30 39.97 -7.50 -12.22
N ALA A 31 40.41 -6.37 -11.66
CA ALA A 31 39.96 -5.93 -10.34
C ALA A 31 38.46 -5.63 -10.45
N ALA A 32 37.63 -6.46 -9.84
CA ALA A 32 36.22 -6.16 -9.65
C ALA A 32 36.13 -5.00 -8.64
N ILE A 33 35.92 -3.79 -9.16
CA ILE A 33 35.57 -2.64 -8.33
C ILE A 33 34.11 -2.85 -7.91
N ALA A 34 33.91 -3.31 -6.68
CA ALA A 34 32.60 -3.27 -6.05
C ALA A 34 32.25 -1.79 -5.81
N ALA A 35 31.41 -1.23 -6.69
CA ALA A 35 30.80 0.07 -6.44
C ALA A 35 29.82 -0.09 -5.27
N LEU A 36 30.24 0.33 -4.08
CA LEU A 36 29.34 0.45 -2.94
C LEU A 36 28.42 1.65 -3.24
N THR A 37 27.22 1.38 -3.74
CA THR A 37 26.18 2.40 -3.84
C THR A 37 25.74 2.75 -2.43
N ALA A 38 26.16 3.91 -1.95
CA ALA A 38 25.60 4.48 -0.72
C ALA A 38 24.11 4.74 -0.98
N VAL A 39 23.25 3.98 -0.31
CA VAL A 39 21.83 4.28 -0.22
C VAL A 39 21.72 5.54 0.63
N PHE A 40 21.44 6.67 0.00
CA PHE A 40 21.05 7.88 0.71
C PHE A 40 19.65 7.65 1.29
N VAL A 41 19.59 7.28 2.58
CA VAL A 41 18.36 7.35 3.35
C VAL A 41 18.14 8.84 3.63
N ALA A 42 17.17 9.45 2.95
CA ALA A 42 16.74 10.80 3.29
C ALA A 42 16.23 10.80 4.74
N PRO A 43 16.60 11.78 5.58
CA PRO A 43 16.01 11.91 6.90
C PRO A 43 14.49 12.08 6.76
N LEU A 44 13.73 11.35 7.57
CA LEU A 44 12.28 11.53 7.65
C LEU A 44 12.00 13.01 7.97
N PRO A 45 11.04 13.66 7.30
CA PRO A 45 10.59 14.98 7.71
C PRO A 45 10.18 14.90 9.18
N GLN A 46 10.79 15.71 10.05
CA GLN A 46 10.32 15.85 11.42
C GLN A 46 8.97 16.58 11.42
N ALA A 47 8.05 16.11 12.26
CA ALA A 47 6.79 16.80 12.57
C ALA A 47 7.06 18.28 12.83
N THR A 48 6.28 19.14 12.19
CA THR A 48 6.44 20.58 12.28
C THR A 48 5.79 21.11 13.56
N ALA A 49 6.16 22.31 13.99
CA ALA A 49 5.53 22.95 15.16
C ALA A 49 4.00 23.17 15.01
N ALA A 50 3.45 23.07 13.80
CA ALA A 50 2.01 23.09 13.55
C ALA A 50 1.35 21.72 13.80
N ASP A 51 2.05 20.62 13.48
CA ASP A 51 1.59 19.25 13.75
C ASP A 51 1.49 18.99 15.26
N ASP A 52 2.43 19.51 16.04
CA ASP A 52 2.42 19.43 17.51
C ASP A 52 1.18 20.09 18.15
N VAL A 53 0.59 21.10 17.49
CA VAL A 53 -0.64 21.75 17.99
C VAL A 53 -1.87 20.93 17.63
N TYR A 54 -1.95 20.44 16.39
CA TYR A 54 -3.07 19.60 15.95
C TYR A 54 -3.15 18.30 16.75
N TYR A 55 -2.00 17.68 17.03
CA TYR A 55 -1.91 16.42 17.77
C TYR A 55 -1.60 16.56 19.26
N ARG A 56 -1.71 17.76 19.83
CA ARG A 56 -1.29 18.04 21.22
C ARG A 56 -1.81 17.03 22.23
N ASP A 57 -3.08 16.65 22.11
CA ASP A 57 -3.74 15.77 23.07
C ASP A 57 -3.32 14.29 22.90
N ALA A 58 -2.63 13.92 21.83
CA ALA A 58 -2.08 12.59 21.59
C ALA A 58 -0.62 12.45 22.06
N LEU A 59 0.12 13.56 22.20
CA LEU A 59 1.55 13.54 22.51
C LEU A 59 1.87 12.79 23.82
N GLY A 60 2.84 11.87 23.75
CA GLY A 60 3.32 11.09 24.88
C GLY A 60 2.40 9.95 25.33
N LYS A 61 1.30 9.69 24.63
CA LYS A 61 0.41 8.54 24.88
C LYS A 61 0.85 7.34 24.05
N SER A 62 0.40 6.16 24.46
CA SER A 62 0.54 4.89 23.74
C SER A 62 -0.68 4.00 24.03
N GLY A 63 -0.86 2.93 23.25
CA GLY A 63 -1.94 1.97 23.37
C GLY A 63 -3.32 2.63 23.25
N GLU A 64 -4.26 2.10 24.01
CA GLU A 64 -5.64 2.58 24.03
C GLU A 64 -5.78 4.10 24.32
N PRO A 65 -5.06 4.70 25.29
CA PRO A 65 -5.07 6.16 25.47
C PRO A 65 -4.66 6.97 24.23
N LEU A 66 -3.71 6.49 23.43
CA LEU A 66 -3.31 7.13 22.19
C LEU A 66 -4.40 6.98 21.13
N LYS A 67 -4.93 5.77 20.96
CA LYS A 67 -6.05 5.48 20.04
C LYS A 67 -7.24 6.41 20.29
N GLN A 68 -7.69 6.51 21.55
CA GLN A 68 -8.80 7.37 21.96
C GLN A 68 -8.51 8.86 21.75
N ALA A 69 -7.28 9.30 22.02
CA ALA A 69 -6.88 10.70 21.78
C ALA A 69 -6.94 11.04 20.30
N LEU A 70 -6.39 10.16 19.45
CA LEU A 70 -6.44 10.33 18.00
C LEU A 70 -7.88 10.29 17.48
N HIS A 71 -8.71 9.35 17.94
CA HIS A 71 -10.13 9.30 17.61
C HIS A 71 -10.82 10.65 17.87
N GLY A 72 -10.61 11.22 19.05
CA GLY A 72 -11.16 12.53 19.42
C GLY A 72 -10.69 13.65 18.48
N ILE A 73 -9.41 13.69 18.13
CA ILE A 73 -8.82 14.70 17.25
C ILE A 73 -9.40 14.59 15.82
N ILE A 74 -9.41 13.39 15.26
CA ILE A 74 -9.75 13.20 13.83
C ILE A 74 -11.26 13.07 13.58
N SER A 75 -12.08 12.98 14.64
CA SER A 75 -13.54 13.02 14.55
C SER A 75 -14.13 14.43 14.74
N ALA A 76 -13.42 15.31 15.45
CA ALA A 76 -13.84 16.68 15.72
C ALA A 76 -13.87 17.55 14.45
N ASP A 77 -14.91 18.39 14.34
CA ASP A 77 -15.06 19.44 13.32
C ASP A 77 -14.82 18.99 11.87
N THR A 78 -15.13 17.72 11.57
CA THR A 78 -14.96 17.15 10.23
C THR A 78 -16.07 17.58 9.27
N THR A 79 -15.66 18.07 8.10
CA THR A 79 -16.60 18.30 6.99
C THR A 79 -16.92 16.97 6.33
N LYS A 80 -18.22 16.64 6.21
CA LYS A 80 -18.68 15.40 5.58
C LYS A 80 -19.12 15.67 4.14
N LEU A 81 -18.46 15.00 3.19
CA LEU A 81 -18.84 15.06 1.79
C LEU A 81 -20.07 14.19 1.51
N THR A 82 -20.88 14.61 0.55
CA THR A 82 -21.86 13.72 -0.09
C THR A 82 -21.16 12.77 -1.05
N TYR A 83 -21.79 11.63 -1.33
CA TYR A 83 -21.21 10.62 -2.21
C TYR A 83 -20.92 11.14 -3.62
N SER A 84 -21.70 12.10 -4.13
CA SER A 84 -21.43 12.72 -5.43
C SER A 84 -20.22 13.66 -5.39
N GLN A 85 -20.01 14.41 -4.30
CA GLN A 85 -18.87 15.31 -4.15
C GLN A 85 -17.52 14.56 -4.11
N VAL A 86 -17.51 13.32 -3.64
CA VAL A 86 -16.32 12.45 -3.66
C VAL A 86 -15.71 12.36 -5.07
N TRP A 87 -16.51 12.34 -6.13
CA TRP A 87 -15.97 12.27 -7.49
C TRP A 87 -15.05 13.45 -7.81
N GLU A 88 -15.46 14.67 -7.45
CA GLU A 88 -14.66 15.86 -7.74
C GLU A 88 -13.44 15.93 -6.82
N ALA A 89 -13.59 15.51 -5.56
CA ALA A 89 -12.46 15.44 -4.64
C ALA A 89 -11.38 14.46 -5.12
N LEU A 90 -11.75 13.25 -5.58
CA LEU A 90 -10.79 12.26 -6.08
C LEU A 90 -10.01 12.73 -7.31
N LYS A 91 -10.58 13.61 -8.13
CA LYS A 91 -9.85 14.21 -9.26
C LYS A 91 -8.71 15.14 -8.81
N VAL A 92 -8.74 15.62 -7.57
CA VAL A 92 -7.72 16.48 -6.96
C VAL A 92 -6.81 15.67 -6.04
N THR A 93 -7.38 14.86 -5.15
CA THR A 93 -6.61 14.06 -4.19
C THR A 93 -5.82 12.93 -4.83
N ASP A 94 -6.15 12.52 -6.05
CA ASP A 94 -5.45 11.43 -6.74
C ASP A 94 -4.98 11.84 -8.15
N ALA A 95 -4.88 13.15 -8.39
CA ALA A 95 -4.37 13.71 -9.64
C ALA A 95 -2.97 13.16 -9.99
N ASP A 96 -2.77 12.79 -11.26
CA ASP A 96 -1.45 12.37 -11.76
C ASP A 96 -0.56 13.60 -12.01
N PRO A 97 0.53 13.79 -11.25
CA PRO A 97 1.41 14.94 -11.41
C PRO A 97 2.12 14.98 -12.77
N ASN A 98 2.24 13.82 -13.43
CA ASN A 98 2.92 13.69 -14.73
C ASN A 98 1.95 13.80 -15.91
N ARG A 99 0.63 13.75 -15.67
CA ARG A 99 -0.41 13.81 -16.72
C ARG A 99 -1.62 14.61 -16.24
N PRO A 100 -1.61 15.95 -16.43
CA PRO A 100 -2.72 16.81 -16.04
C PRO A 100 -4.06 16.33 -16.63
N GLY A 101 -5.10 16.33 -15.80
CA GLY A 101 -6.43 15.84 -16.18
C GLY A 101 -6.61 14.32 -16.05
N ASN A 102 -5.60 13.61 -15.53
CA ASN A 102 -5.71 12.20 -15.15
C ASN A 102 -5.64 12.02 -13.63
N VAL A 103 -6.12 10.86 -13.16
CA VAL A 103 -5.93 10.33 -11.82
C VAL A 103 -5.09 9.06 -11.86
N VAL A 104 -4.36 8.76 -10.79
CA VAL A 104 -3.63 7.51 -10.62
C VAL A 104 -4.49 6.52 -9.87
N LEU A 105 -4.74 5.35 -10.47
CA LEU A 105 -5.55 4.29 -9.88
C LEU A 105 -4.73 3.54 -8.81
N ILE A 106 -5.30 3.33 -7.62
CA ILE A 106 -4.57 2.87 -6.44
C ILE A 106 -3.82 1.54 -6.67
N TYR A 107 -4.54 0.48 -7.03
CA TYR A 107 -4.02 -0.87 -7.18
C TYR A 107 -3.32 -1.06 -8.52
N SER A 108 -3.94 -0.63 -9.62
CA SER A 108 -3.36 -0.84 -10.95
C SER A 108 -2.18 0.10 -11.25
N GLY A 109 -2.06 1.23 -10.53
CA GLY A 109 -1.04 2.26 -10.79
C GLY A 109 -1.21 2.97 -12.13
N ILE A 110 -2.32 2.72 -12.83
CA ILE A 110 -2.58 3.26 -14.15
C ILE A 110 -3.00 4.72 -14.03
N SER A 111 -2.44 5.58 -14.88
CA SER A 111 -2.92 6.93 -15.10
C SER A 111 -4.12 6.91 -16.05
N ARG A 112 -5.28 7.38 -15.60
CA ARG A 112 -6.54 7.38 -16.36
C ARG A 112 -7.18 8.75 -16.36
N SER A 113 -7.81 9.13 -17.47
CA SER A 113 -8.57 10.38 -17.57
C SER A 113 -9.54 10.54 -16.39
N ALA A 114 -9.44 11.68 -15.72
CA ALA A 114 -10.29 12.05 -14.59
C ALA A 114 -11.77 12.17 -14.99
N ALA A 115 -12.06 12.41 -16.28
CA ALA A 115 -13.41 12.44 -16.84
C ALA A 115 -13.95 11.05 -17.20
N ASN A 116 -13.11 10.01 -17.20
CA ASN A 116 -13.51 8.65 -17.53
C ASN A 116 -13.93 7.85 -16.28
N ASN A 117 -14.78 8.46 -15.46
CA ASN A 117 -15.27 7.90 -14.21
C ASN A 117 -16.72 7.39 -14.39
N GLY A 118 -17.07 6.29 -13.71
CA GLY A 118 -18.39 5.69 -13.85
C GLY A 118 -18.45 4.24 -13.38
N GLY A 119 -19.22 3.41 -14.07
CA GLY A 119 -19.44 2.00 -13.71
C GLY A 119 -19.19 1.01 -14.85
N ASN A 120 -18.75 1.47 -16.02
CA ASN A 120 -18.50 0.61 -17.17
C ASN A 120 -17.03 0.14 -17.21
N THR A 121 -16.79 -0.97 -17.91
CA THR A 121 -15.43 -1.45 -18.21
C THR A 121 -14.57 -0.34 -18.84
N GLY A 122 -13.33 -0.20 -18.35
CA GLY A 122 -12.40 0.84 -18.77
C GLY A 122 -12.61 2.20 -18.12
N GLN A 123 -13.67 2.37 -17.32
CA GLN A 123 -13.85 3.52 -16.43
C GLN A 123 -13.24 3.25 -15.06
N TRP A 124 -12.93 4.30 -14.32
CA TRP A 124 -12.62 4.16 -12.90
C TRP A 124 -13.85 4.43 -12.01
N ASN A 125 -13.90 3.79 -10.86
CA ASN A 125 -14.88 4.04 -9.82
C ASN A 125 -14.21 4.31 -8.46
N ARG A 126 -15.03 4.53 -7.43
CA ARG A 126 -14.58 4.75 -6.06
C ARG A 126 -14.31 3.38 -5.43
N GLU A 127 -13.06 3.11 -5.16
CA GLU A 127 -12.60 2.04 -4.29
C GLU A 127 -12.77 2.47 -2.84
N HIS A 128 -13.54 1.70 -2.08
CA HIS A 128 -13.59 1.82 -0.62
C HIS A 128 -12.55 0.87 -0.05
N VAL A 129 -11.34 1.37 0.27
CA VAL A 129 -10.26 0.55 0.82
C VAL A 129 -10.72 -0.17 2.08
N TRP A 130 -11.56 0.45 2.91
CA TRP A 130 -12.39 -0.31 3.83
C TRP A 130 -13.71 -0.72 3.15
N PRO A 131 -13.97 -2.01 2.83
CA PRO A 131 -15.17 -2.38 2.10
C PRO A 131 -16.44 -2.00 2.85
N GLN A 132 -17.43 -1.44 2.14
CA GLN A 132 -18.71 -1.02 2.73
C GLN A 132 -19.44 -2.13 3.47
N SER A 133 -19.25 -3.39 3.07
CA SER A 133 -19.88 -4.54 3.70
C SER A 133 -19.29 -4.86 5.08
N HIS A 134 -18.06 -4.45 5.38
CA HIS A 134 -17.41 -4.63 6.69
C HIS A 134 -17.89 -3.52 7.64
N GLY A 135 -19.16 -3.57 8.04
CA GLY A 135 -19.79 -2.53 8.88
C GLY A 135 -21.04 -1.89 8.27
N ASN A 136 -21.44 -2.31 7.07
CA ASN A 136 -22.72 -2.00 6.43
C ASN A 136 -23.05 -0.48 6.38
N PHE A 137 -22.04 0.36 6.17
CA PHE A 137 -22.23 1.82 6.18
C PHE A 137 -22.64 2.39 4.81
N GLY A 138 -22.53 1.61 3.74
CA GLY A 138 -22.93 1.99 2.39
C GLY A 138 -22.26 3.30 1.93
N THR A 139 -23.07 4.21 1.39
CA THR A 139 -22.60 5.48 0.79
C THR A 139 -23.02 6.71 1.60
N ALA A 140 -23.48 6.51 2.84
CA ALA A 140 -23.89 7.59 3.71
C ALA A 140 -22.70 8.47 4.10
N ALA A 141 -22.97 9.75 4.36
CA ALA A 141 -21.96 10.72 4.76
C ALA A 141 -21.32 10.30 6.10
N GLY A 142 -20.00 10.12 6.10
CA GLY A 142 -19.27 9.42 7.17
C GLY A 142 -18.30 8.42 6.53
N PRO A 143 -18.20 7.17 7.03
CA PRO A 143 -17.25 6.19 6.48
C PRO A 143 -17.54 5.86 5.00
N GLY A 144 -18.76 6.05 4.51
CA GLY A 144 -19.11 5.84 3.10
C GLY A 144 -18.57 6.90 2.14
N THR A 145 -18.14 8.05 2.64
CA THR A 145 -17.70 9.20 1.85
C THR A 145 -16.35 9.79 2.30
N ASP A 146 -15.67 9.13 3.25
CA ASP A 146 -14.39 9.60 3.78
C ASP A 146 -13.25 9.41 2.77
N LEU A 147 -12.67 10.53 2.34
CA LEU A 147 -11.56 10.61 1.41
C LEU A 147 -10.30 9.92 1.93
N HIS A 148 -10.11 9.78 3.24
CA HIS A 148 -8.92 9.11 3.76
C HIS A 148 -8.84 7.63 3.40
N HIS A 149 -9.91 6.97 2.95
CA HIS A 149 -9.84 5.60 2.43
C HIS A 149 -10.47 5.40 1.04
N LEU A 150 -11.14 6.41 0.50
CA LEU A 150 -11.68 6.38 -0.85
C LEU A 150 -10.58 6.69 -1.88
N ARG A 151 -10.38 5.79 -2.85
CA ARG A 151 -9.40 5.97 -3.93
C ARG A 151 -10.05 5.73 -5.30
N PRO A 152 -9.53 6.28 -6.41
CA PRO A 152 -9.98 5.86 -7.74
C PRO A 152 -9.36 4.50 -8.09
N GLU A 153 -10.15 3.61 -8.68
CA GLU A 153 -9.63 2.34 -9.23
C GLU A 153 -10.40 1.91 -10.48
N ASP A 154 -9.78 1.09 -11.33
CA ASP A 154 -10.47 0.46 -12.45
C ASP A 154 -11.65 -0.38 -11.96
N VAL A 155 -12.81 -0.23 -12.62
CA VAL A 155 -14.05 -0.93 -12.24
C VAL A 155 -13.86 -2.45 -12.15
N GLN A 156 -13.07 -3.05 -13.04
CA GLN A 156 -12.84 -4.50 -13.02
C GLN A 156 -11.90 -4.90 -11.90
N VAL A 157 -10.82 -4.13 -11.67
CA VAL A 157 -9.86 -4.40 -10.59
C VAL A 157 -10.53 -4.25 -9.22
N ASN A 158 -11.31 -3.19 -9.02
CA ASN A 158 -12.15 -2.99 -7.84
C ASN A 158 -13.13 -4.17 -7.67
N GLY A 159 -13.79 -4.59 -8.75
CA GLY A 159 -14.68 -5.77 -8.72
C GLY A 159 -13.99 -7.07 -8.32
N VAL A 160 -12.73 -7.29 -8.72
CA VAL A 160 -11.94 -8.47 -8.30
C VAL A 160 -11.52 -8.35 -6.83
N ARG A 161 -11.15 -7.15 -6.37
CA ARG A 161 -10.84 -6.90 -4.96
C ARG A 161 -12.04 -7.18 -4.07
N GLY A 162 -13.23 -6.71 -4.47
CA GLY A 162 -14.49 -7.00 -3.80
C GLY A 162 -14.50 -6.56 -2.34
N ASN A 163 -14.86 -7.47 -1.44
CA ASN A 163 -14.82 -7.27 0.02
C ASN A 163 -13.72 -8.10 0.69
N LYS A 164 -12.66 -8.44 -0.03
CA LYS A 164 -11.59 -9.26 0.55
C LYS A 164 -10.83 -8.48 1.61
N ASP A 165 -10.37 -9.22 2.61
CA ASP A 165 -9.43 -8.72 3.60
C ASP A 165 -8.06 -8.46 2.96
N PHE A 166 -7.23 -7.67 3.63
CA PHE A 166 -5.86 -7.46 3.21
C PHE A 166 -4.94 -8.50 3.86
N ASP A 167 -4.24 -9.25 3.01
CA ASP A 167 -3.20 -10.26 3.31
C ASP A 167 -2.36 -10.47 2.03
N ASN A 168 -1.50 -11.48 1.99
CA ASN A 168 -0.58 -11.76 0.88
C ASN A 168 -1.24 -12.38 -0.37
N GLY A 169 -2.58 -12.46 -0.44
CA GLY A 169 -3.28 -12.93 -1.63
C GLY A 169 -2.82 -14.31 -2.10
N GLY A 170 -2.69 -14.47 -3.41
CA GLY A 170 -2.09 -15.68 -3.98
C GLY A 170 -1.79 -15.57 -5.46
N SER A 171 -2.83 -15.52 -6.30
CA SER A 171 -2.65 -15.47 -7.76
C SER A 171 -2.60 -14.04 -8.27
N ALA A 172 -1.73 -13.78 -9.25
CA ALA A 172 -1.60 -12.46 -9.87
C ALA A 172 -2.91 -12.00 -10.51
N VAL A 173 -3.22 -10.71 -10.37
CA VAL A 173 -4.45 -10.11 -10.90
C VAL A 173 -4.21 -9.55 -12.30
N SER A 174 -5.02 -10.00 -13.26
CA SER A 174 -5.02 -9.46 -14.62
C SER A 174 -5.42 -7.98 -14.64
N GLY A 175 -4.65 -7.14 -15.32
CA GLY A 175 -4.92 -5.70 -15.40
C GLY A 175 -4.43 -4.87 -14.20
N ALA A 176 -3.91 -5.52 -13.15
CA ALA A 176 -3.31 -4.86 -11.99
C ALA A 176 -1.97 -5.52 -11.61
N PRO A 177 -0.90 -5.33 -12.39
CA PRO A 177 0.39 -5.96 -12.14
C PRO A 177 0.92 -5.71 -10.72
N GLY A 178 1.49 -6.75 -10.11
CA GLY A 178 2.01 -6.69 -8.74
C GLY A 178 0.95 -6.84 -7.65
N ASN A 179 -0.33 -6.96 -8.00
CA ASN A 179 -1.39 -7.27 -7.05
C ASN A 179 -1.72 -8.76 -7.12
N TYR A 180 -2.05 -9.36 -5.99
CA TYR A 180 -2.37 -10.78 -5.86
C TYR A 180 -3.70 -10.95 -5.12
N THR A 181 -4.43 -12.01 -5.45
CA THR A 181 -5.70 -12.32 -4.78
C THR A 181 -5.92 -13.82 -4.69
N ASP A 182 -6.65 -14.22 -3.67
CA ASP A 182 -7.19 -15.56 -3.51
C ASP A 182 -8.68 -15.50 -3.14
N ALA A 183 -9.17 -16.48 -2.35
CA ALA A 183 -10.58 -16.59 -2.03
C ALA A 183 -11.08 -15.47 -1.10
N ASP A 184 -10.26 -15.04 -0.15
CA ASP A 184 -10.64 -14.14 0.93
C ASP A 184 -9.69 -12.96 1.13
N SER A 185 -8.58 -12.90 0.40
CA SER A 185 -7.59 -11.86 0.55
C SER A 185 -7.11 -11.17 -0.74
N TRP A 186 -6.62 -9.95 -0.55
CA TRP A 186 -6.02 -9.10 -1.57
C TRP A 186 -4.68 -8.55 -1.08
N GLU A 187 -3.63 -8.74 -1.88
CA GLU A 187 -2.32 -8.11 -1.73
C GLU A 187 -2.21 -6.98 -2.76
N PRO A 188 -2.07 -5.72 -2.34
CA PRO A 188 -1.81 -4.63 -3.27
C PRO A 188 -0.36 -4.66 -3.75
N ARG A 189 -0.08 -4.00 -4.88
CA ARG A 189 1.29 -3.78 -5.35
C ARG A 189 2.15 -3.07 -4.30
N ASP A 190 3.45 -3.36 -4.29
CA ASP A 190 4.39 -2.88 -3.26
C ASP A 190 4.33 -1.37 -3.02
N ALA A 191 4.20 -0.59 -4.10
CA ALA A 191 4.23 0.87 -4.02
C ALA A 191 2.94 1.53 -3.49
N VAL A 192 1.99 0.76 -2.93
CA VAL A 192 0.84 1.29 -2.15
C VAL A 192 0.49 0.41 -0.94
N LYS A 193 1.39 -0.51 -0.55
CA LYS A 193 1.16 -1.42 0.59
C LYS A 193 1.00 -0.63 1.89
N GLY A 194 1.84 0.37 2.09
CA GLY A 194 1.83 1.24 3.27
C GLY A 194 0.67 2.22 3.23
N ASP A 195 0.35 2.78 2.06
CA ASP A 195 -0.86 3.59 1.85
C ASP A 195 -2.10 2.83 2.33
N VAL A 196 -2.30 1.60 1.82
CA VAL A 196 -3.44 0.75 2.20
C VAL A 196 -3.45 0.50 3.70
N ALA A 197 -2.31 0.14 4.29
CA ALA A 197 -2.23 -0.10 5.73
C ALA A 197 -2.64 1.14 6.54
N ARG A 198 -2.11 2.33 6.22
CA ARG A 198 -2.44 3.58 6.92
C ARG A 198 -3.88 4.03 6.72
N MET A 199 -4.49 3.76 5.57
CA MET A 199 -5.92 3.99 5.35
C MET A 199 -6.77 3.07 6.23
N VAL A 200 -6.39 1.80 6.37
CA VAL A 200 -7.09 0.83 7.25
C VAL A 200 -6.94 1.20 8.72
N PHE A 201 -5.74 1.52 9.19
CA PHE A 201 -5.50 1.97 10.56
C PHE A 201 -6.28 3.25 10.88
N TYR A 202 -6.31 4.21 9.96
CA TYR A 202 -7.12 5.42 10.10
C TYR A 202 -8.60 5.10 10.28
N MET A 203 -9.17 4.22 9.44
CA MET A 203 -10.58 3.86 9.55
C MET A 203 -10.90 3.22 10.90
N ALA A 204 -10.02 2.36 11.42
CA ALA A 204 -10.17 1.71 12.71
C ALA A 204 -10.06 2.66 13.92
N VAL A 205 -9.43 3.83 13.77
CA VAL A 205 -9.36 4.87 14.81
C VAL A 205 -10.45 5.92 14.61
N ARG A 206 -10.81 6.24 13.36
CA ARG A 206 -11.81 7.27 13.07
C ARG A 206 -13.22 6.82 13.45
N TYR A 207 -13.55 5.55 13.29
CA TYR A 207 -14.91 5.03 13.41
C TYR A 207 -15.05 3.97 14.51
N GLU A 208 -15.06 4.42 15.78
CA GLU A 208 -15.18 3.55 16.96
C GLU A 208 -16.65 3.34 17.44
N GLY A 209 -17.63 3.47 16.53
CA GLY A 209 -19.05 3.20 16.82
C GLY A 209 -19.84 4.30 17.54
N GLY A 210 -19.19 5.40 17.96
CA GLY A 210 -19.85 6.50 18.68
C GLY A 210 -20.66 7.48 17.82
N ASP A 211 -20.54 7.42 16.49
CA ASP A 211 -21.11 8.39 15.55
C ASP A 211 -22.28 7.84 14.70
N GLY A 212 -22.87 6.72 15.14
CA GLY A 212 -24.01 6.07 14.49
C GLY A 212 -23.63 5.08 13.39
N PHE A 213 -22.34 4.81 13.22
CA PHE A 213 -21.81 3.74 12.37
C PHE A 213 -21.32 2.55 13.22
N ALA A 214 -20.94 1.46 12.57
CA ALA A 214 -20.32 0.34 13.26
C ALA A 214 -18.94 0.74 13.83
N ASP A 215 -18.54 0.07 14.91
CA ASP A 215 -17.18 0.10 15.41
C ASP A 215 -16.29 -0.72 14.46
N LEU A 216 -15.40 -0.03 13.76
CA LEU A 216 -14.49 -0.60 12.77
C LEU A 216 -13.16 -0.96 13.46
N GLU A 217 -12.73 -2.21 13.38
CA GLU A 217 -11.46 -2.63 14.00
C GLU A 217 -10.56 -3.44 13.06
N VAL A 218 -9.25 -3.30 13.22
CA VAL A 218 -8.30 -4.27 12.64
C VAL A 218 -8.25 -5.52 13.53
N ASN A 219 -8.10 -6.68 12.91
CA ASN A 219 -7.83 -7.92 13.65
C ASN A 219 -6.68 -8.68 13.00
N ASN A 220 -6.39 -9.92 13.39
CA ASN A 220 -5.27 -10.68 12.82
C ASN A 220 -5.73 -11.86 11.95
N THR A 221 -6.86 -11.71 11.26
CA THR A 221 -7.50 -12.75 10.45
C THR A 221 -7.99 -12.22 9.10
N ALA A 222 -8.06 -13.09 8.10
CA ALA A 222 -8.76 -12.84 6.84
C ALA A 222 -10.09 -13.61 6.83
N GLY A 223 -10.98 -13.26 5.90
CA GLY A 223 -12.29 -13.89 5.76
C GLY A 223 -13.34 -13.36 6.74
N ASN A 224 -13.24 -12.09 7.14
CA ASN A 224 -14.17 -11.44 8.09
C ASN A 224 -15.60 -11.27 7.52
N GLY A 225 -15.76 -11.36 6.20
CA GLY A 225 -17.06 -11.35 5.53
C GLY A 225 -17.76 -9.99 5.60
N SER A 226 -18.71 -9.85 6.54
CA SER A 226 -19.44 -8.60 6.78
C SER A 226 -19.30 -8.08 8.22
N VAL A 227 -18.50 -8.76 9.05
CA VAL A 227 -18.12 -8.27 10.37
C VAL A 227 -17.31 -6.99 10.17
N PRO A 228 -17.44 -5.95 11.02
CA PRO A 228 -16.70 -4.69 10.88
C PRO A 228 -15.22 -4.83 11.27
N TYR A 229 -14.60 -5.92 10.85
CA TYR A 229 -13.18 -6.18 11.00
C TYR A 229 -12.51 -6.24 9.64
N LEU A 230 -11.29 -5.73 9.51
CA LEU A 230 -10.57 -5.76 8.24
C LEU A 230 -9.08 -6.05 8.38
N GLY A 231 -8.62 -7.01 7.58
CA GLY A 231 -7.22 -7.29 7.32
C GLY A 231 -6.51 -8.08 8.42
N ARG A 232 -5.31 -8.58 8.07
CA ARG A 232 -4.40 -9.22 9.02
C ARG A 232 -3.42 -8.18 9.56
N LEU A 233 -3.64 -7.74 10.80
CA LEU A 233 -2.86 -6.72 11.51
C LEU A 233 -1.35 -6.93 11.36
N SER A 234 -0.85 -8.16 11.53
CA SER A 234 0.59 -8.42 11.40
C SER A 234 1.13 -8.08 10.00
N VAL A 235 0.35 -8.34 8.95
CA VAL A 235 0.72 -8.04 7.56
C VAL A 235 0.56 -6.56 7.25
N LEU A 236 -0.49 -5.91 7.77
CA LEU A 236 -0.67 -4.46 7.63
C LEU A 236 0.48 -3.68 8.29
N LYS A 237 0.95 -4.12 9.47
CA LYS A 237 2.12 -3.54 10.15
C LYS A 237 3.39 -3.74 9.32
N GLU A 238 3.62 -4.95 8.80
CA GLU A 238 4.74 -5.23 7.90
C GLU A 238 4.73 -4.32 6.65
N TRP A 239 3.57 -4.19 6.00
CA TRP A 239 3.40 -3.32 4.83
C TRP A 239 3.63 -1.85 5.14
N HIS A 240 3.13 -1.39 6.29
CA HIS A 240 3.36 -0.03 6.77
C HIS A 240 4.85 0.29 6.95
N GLU A 241 5.64 -0.65 7.49
CA GLU A 241 7.08 -0.50 7.66
C GLU A 241 7.84 -0.55 6.32
N GLN A 242 7.43 -1.43 5.40
CA GLN A 242 8.08 -1.64 4.11
C GLN A 242 7.85 -0.50 3.12
N ASP A 243 6.73 0.21 3.24
CA ASP A 243 6.32 1.32 2.38
C ASP A 243 5.98 2.57 3.22
N PRO A 244 7.00 3.31 3.70
CA PRO A 244 6.80 4.50 4.52
C PRO A 244 6.06 5.62 3.76
N PRO A 245 5.44 6.59 4.46
CA PRO A 245 4.72 7.67 3.79
C PRO A 245 5.56 8.41 2.75
N ASP A 246 5.04 8.53 1.54
CA ASP A 246 5.71 9.23 0.44
C ASP A 246 5.22 10.68 0.28
N ALA A 247 5.77 11.39 -0.70
CA ALA A 247 5.39 12.78 -0.94
C ALA A 247 3.95 12.92 -1.48
N ASN A 248 3.47 11.94 -2.25
CA ASN A 248 2.12 11.97 -2.82
C ASN A 248 1.07 11.73 -1.74
N GLU A 249 1.34 10.79 -0.82
CA GLU A 249 0.48 10.44 0.29
C GLU A 249 0.39 11.59 1.30
N ARG A 250 1.52 12.23 1.67
CA ARG A 250 1.52 13.46 2.49
C ARG A 250 0.76 14.60 1.83
N ARG A 251 0.98 14.85 0.53
CA ARG A 251 0.23 15.88 -0.20
C ARG A 251 -1.27 15.57 -0.24
N ARG A 252 -1.64 14.30 -0.38
CA ARG A 252 -3.04 13.88 -0.33
C ARG A 252 -3.65 14.16 1.05
N ASN A 253 -2.95 13.83 2.13
CA ASN A 253 -3.36 14.13 3.50
C ASN A 253 -3.58 15.64 3.71
N GLU A 254 -2.64 16.46 3.23
CA GLU A 254 -2.72 17.92 3.30
C GLU A 254 -3.95 18.47 2.57
N VAL A 255 -4.17 18.06 1.32
CA VAL A 255 -5.32 18.52 0.52
C VAL A 255 -6.64 18.13 1.18
N ILE A 256 -6.74 16.93 1.75
CA ILE A 256 -7.96 16.52 2.48
C ILE A 256 -8.19 17.41 3.70
N PHE A 257 -7.12 17.77 4.41
CA PHE A 257 -7.19 18.65 5.58
C PHE A 257 -7.56 20.10 5.19
N GLU A 258 -6.87 20.71 4.23
CA GLU A 258 -7.05 22.11 3.88
C GLU A 258 -8.37 22.36 3.13
N ASP A 259 -8.71 21.49 2.18
CA ASP A 259 -9.74 21.81 1.17
C ASP A 259 -11.06 21.03 1.32
N TYR A 260 -11.07 19.89 2.03
CA TYR A 260 -12.22 18.97 1.96
C TYR A 260 -12.84 18.58 3.31
N GLN A 261 -12.13 17.86 4.17
CA GLN A 261 -12.69 17.23 5.37
C GLN A 261 -12.18 17.80 6.67
N ASN A 262 -11.11 18.60 6.62
CA ASN A 262 -10.57 19.29 7.80
C ASN A 262 -10.07 18.35 8.92
N ASN A 263 -9.75 17.11 8.57
CA ASN A 263 -9.01 16.19 9.40
C ASN A 263 -7.86 15.53 8.65
N ARG A 264 -6.91 15.01 9.42
CA ARG A 264 -5.71 14.32 8.93
C ARG A 264 -5.75 12.84 9.26
N ASN A 265 -5.10 12.03 8.43
CA ASN A 265 -4.73 10.67 8.79
C ASN A 265 -3.44 10.72 9.63
N PRO A 266 -3.53 10.41 10.95
CA PRO A 266 -2.40 10.55 11.85
C PRO A 266 -1.28 9.57 11.54
N PHE A 267 -1.55 8.46 10.85
CA PHE A 267 -0.54 7.46 10.51
C PHE A 267 0.29 7.86 9.30
N ILE A 268 -0.13 8.87 8.53
CA ILE A 268 0.67 9.50 7.48
C ILE A 268 1.64 10.52 8.09
N ASP A 269 1.16 11.32 9.04
CA ASP A 269 1.97 12.38 9.67
C ASP A 269 2.90 11.81 10.76
N HIS A 270 2.44 10.80 11.49
CA HIS A 270 3.13 10.10 12.59
C HIS A 270 3.06 8.57 12.40
N PRO A 271 3.81 8.01 11.44
CA PRO A 271 3.81 6.57 11.17
C PRO A 271 4.19 5.73 12.40
N GLU A 272 5.05 6.25 13.28
CA GLU A 272 5.45 5.59 14.52
C GLU A 272 4.29 5.26 15.47
N TRP A 273 3.13 5.90 15.31
CA TRP A 273 1.97 5.63 16.15
C TRP A 273 1.25 4.33 15.84
N VAL A 274 1.53 3.70 14.69
CA VAL A 274 1.03 2.34 14.40
C VAL A 274 1.56 1.36 15.47
N GLU A 275 2.88 1.31 15.66
CA GLU A 275 3.52 0.48 16.70
C GLU A 275 3.23 0.97 18.13
N ALA A 276 2.93 2.26 18.29
CA ALA A 276 2.58 2.78 19.61
C ALA A 276 1.18 2.33 20.06
N ILE A 277 0.28 1.97 19.14
CA ILE A 277 -1.09 1.51 19.44
C ILE A 277 -1.16 -0.03 19.46
N TRP A 278 -0.59 -0.70 18.47
CA TRP A 278 -0.73 -2.15 18.22
C TRP A 278 0.59 -2.91 18.30
#